data_AF-A0A920H5X5-F1
#
_entry.id   AF-A0A920H5X5-F1
#
_cell.length_a   1.000
_cell.length_b   1.000
_cell.length_c   1.000
_cell.angle_alpha   90.00
_cell.angle_beta   90.00
_cell.angle_gamma   90.00
#
_symmetry.space_group_name_H-M   'P 1'
#
loop_
_entity.id
_entity.type
_entity.pdbx_description
1 polymer ?
#
loop_
_entity_poly.entity_id
_entity_poly.type
_entity_poly.pdbx_seq_one_letter_code
_entity_poly.pdbx_strand_id
1 'polypeptide(L)'
;MSNTDDVEEILIGKDGLYKYEKHPKLVIDMSTICPIKTKQISQKLKKKNIYMFDCPVSGGETGAINRKLSIMVGGEFKKLL
;
A
#
# COMPACT_ATOMS: atom_id res chain seq x y z
N MET A 1 10.82 5.90 10.54
CA MET A 1 9.40 5.76 10.94
C MET A 1 8.61 6.26 9.76
N SER A 2 8.07 5.37 8.93
CA SER A 2 7.15 5.80 7.88
C SER A 2 5.83 6.21 8.53
N ASN A 3 5.31 7.37 8.14
CA ASN A 3 3.99 7.81 8.57
C ASN A 3 3.03 7.79 7.38
N THR A 4 1.78 8.19 7.62
CA THR A 4 0.75 8.16 6.58
C THR A 4 1.06 9.11 5.42
N ASP A 5 1.74 10.22 5.69
CA ASP A 5 2.04 11.25 4.70
C ASP A 5 3.11 10.78 3.72
N ASP A 6 4.09 9.98 4.20
CA ASP A 6 5.12 9.38 3.33
C ASP A 6 4.50 8.47 2.26
N VAL A 7 3.53 7.63 2.67
CA VAL A 7 2.82 6.73 1.75
C VAL A 7 1.94 7.52 0.78
N GLU A 8 1.28 8.57 1.26
CA GLU A 8 0.49 9.47 0.41
C GLU A 8 1.36 10.16 -0.64
N GLU A 9 2.51 10.70 -0.28
CA GLU A 9 3.42 11.38 -1.21
C GLU A 9 3.98 10.43 -2.27
N ILE A 10 4.47 9.25 -1.85
CA ILE A 10 5.03 8.24 -2.76
C ILE A 10 3.99 7.71 -3.75
N LEU A 11 2.74 7.50 -3.29
CA LEU A 11 1.72 6.89 -4.15
C LEU A 11 0.96 7.93 -4.97
N ILE A 12 0.50 9.02 -4.35
CA ILE A 12 -0.46 9.94 -4.94
C ILE A 12 -0.09 11.43 -4.83
N GLY A 13 1.12 11.72 -4.33
CA GLY A 13 1.72 13.04 -4.28
C GLY A 13 2.09 13.59 -5.65
N LYS A 14 2.68 14.78 -5.68
CA LYS A 14 2.94 15.53 -6.92
C LYS A 14 3.84 14.75 -7.88
N ASP A 15 4.86 14.09 -7.32
CA ASP A 15 5.85 13.30 -8.06
C ASP A 15 5.75 11.80 -7.74
N GLY A 16 4.65 11.39 -7.12
CA GLY A 16 4.39 9.99 -6.76
C GLY A 16 3.99 9.11 -7.94
N LEU A 17 3.82 7.82 -7.65
CA LEU A 17 3.46 6.76 -8.61
C LEU A 17 2.29 7.14 -9.53
N TYR A 18 1.26 7.78 -8.96
CA TYR A 18 0.05 8.16 -9.66
C TYR A 18 0.27 9.20 -10.76
N LYS A 19 1.40 9.91 -10.79
CA LYS A 19 1.73 10.86 -11.86
C LYS A 19 1.98 10.15 -13.20
N TYR A 20 2.64 8.99 -13.17
CA TYR A 20 3.15 8.34 -14.37
C TYR A 20 2.04 7.62 -15.16
N GLU A 21 2.18 7.55 -16.49
CA GLU A 21 1.30 6.79 -17.37
C GLU A 21 1.58 5.29 -17.30
N LYS A 22 2.87 4.93 -17.26
CA LYS A 22 3.31 3.56 -17.00
C LYS A 22 3.47 3.38 -15.50
N HIS A 23 2.62 2.53 -14.93
CA HIS A 23 2.58 2.24 -13.50
C HIS A 23 2.27 0.75 -13.27
N PRO A 24 2.62 0.19 -12.11
CA PRO A 24 2.22 -1.17 -11.75
C PRO A 24 0.69 -1.26 -11.65
N LYS A 25 0.17 -2.49 -11.74
CA LYS A 25 -1.24 -2.79 -11.51
C LYS A 25 -1.57 -3.08 -10.06
N LEU A 26 -0.55 -3.36 -9.24
CA LEU A 26 -0.68 -3.78 -7.85
C LEU A 26 0.29 -3.01 -6.97
N VAL A 27 -0.22 -2.50 -5.85
CA VAL A 27 0.53 -1.91 -4.74
C VAL A 27 0.23 -2.73 -3.50
N ILE A 28 1.25 -3.13 -2.77
CA ILE A 28 1.14 -3.77 -1.46
C ILE A 28 1.82 -2.83 -0.48
N ASP A 29 1.03 -2.15 0.36
CA ASP A 29 1.56 -1.32 1.42
C ASP A 29 1.70 -2.16 2.69
N MET A 30 2.93 -2.29 3.19
CA MET A 30 3.22 -3.04 4.42
C MET A 30 3.51 -2.11 5.61
N SER A 31 3.29 -0.82 5.43
CA SER A 31 3.43 0.21 6.46
C SER A 31 2.27 0.15 7.44
N THR A 32 2.48 0.70 8.64
CA THR A 32 1.40 0.91 9.61
C THR A 32 0.92 2.35 9.50
N ILE A 33 -0.18 2.59 8.78
CA ILE A 33 -0.70 3.94 8.50
C ILE A 33 -2.17 4.11 8.92
N CYS A 34 -2.69 5.34 8.81
CA CYS A 34 -4.07 5.66 9.16
C CYS A 34 -5.07 4.94 8.23
N PRO A 35 -6.01 4.13 8.77
CA PRO A 35 -6.93 3.33 7.95
C PRO A 35 -7.88 4.18 7.09
N ILE A 36 -8.21 5.40 7.53
CA ILE A 36 -9.04 6.33 6.75
C ILE A 36 -8.27 6.76 5.49
N LYS A 37 -7.00 7.11 5.65
CA LYS A 37 -6.13 7.54 4.56
C LYS A 37 -5.80 6.39 3.61
N THR A 38 -5.55 5.18 4.11
CA THR A 38 -5.41 3.97 3.27
C THR A 38 -6.59 3.80 2.32
N LYS A 39 -7.82 3.93 2.83
CA LYS A 39 -9.04 3.81 1.99
C LYS A 39 -9.10 4.90 0.92
N GLN A 40 -8.76 6.14 1.26
CA GLN A 40 -8.74 7.26 0.31
C GLN A 40 -7.69 7.07 -0.78
N ILE A 41 -6.48 6.66 -0.40
CA ILE A 41 -5.39 6.36 -1.35
C ILE A 41 -5.81 5.22 -2.28
N SER A 42 -6.33 4.12 -1.75
CA SER A 42 -6.81 2.97 -2.53
C SER A 42 -7.89 3.40 -3.54
N GLN A 43 -8.86 4.22 -3.13
CA GLN A 43 -9.89 4.75 -4.04
C GLN A 43 -9.31 5.62 -5.16
N LYS A 44 -8.30 6.45 -4.86
CA LYS A 44 -7.63 7.27 -5.88
C LYS A 44 -6.84 6.40 -6.86
N LEU A 45 -6.06 5.45 -6.36
CA LEU A 45 -5.30 4.49 -7.17
C LEU A 45 -6.20 3.65 -8.11
N LYS A 46 -7.37 3.21 -7.64
CA LYS A 46 -8.35 2.47 -8.45
C LYS A 46 -8.76 3.23 -9.72
N LYS A 47 -8.78 4.58 -9.72
CA LYS A 47 -9.10 5.38 -10.91
C LYS A 47 -8.10 5.19 -12.08
N LYS A 48 -6.87 4.75 -11.78
CA LYS A 48 -5.85 4.37 -12.76
C LYS A 48 -5.74 2.85 -12.95
N ASN A 49 -6.70 2.06 -12.50
CA ASN A 49 -6.62 0.60 -12.48
C ASN A 49 -5.39 0.07 -11.71
N ILE A 50 -5.04 0.76 -10.63
CA ILE A 50 -4.02 0.32 -9.67
C ILE A 50 -4.78 -0.22 -8.45
N TYR A 51 -4.56 -1.49 -8.13
CA TYR A 51 -5.15 -2.15 -6.98
C TYR A 51 -4.18 -2.05 -5.80
N MET A 52 -4.70 -1.69 -4.63
CA MET A 52 -3.91 -1.56 -3.41
C MET A 52 -4.40 -2.56 -2.36
N PHE A 53 -3.46 -3.31 -1.79
CA PHE A 53 -3.68 -4.06 -0.55
C PHE A 53 -2.93 -3.37 0.60
N ASP A 54 -3.64 -3.21 1.70
CA ASP A 54 -3.11 -2.79 2.99
C ASP A 54 -2.69 -4.04 3.75
N CYS A 55 -1.39 -4.20 3.98
CA CYS A 55 -0.75 -5.41 4.48
C CYS A 55 0.17 -5.13 5.67
N PRO A 56 -0.26 -4.41 6.72
CA PRO A 56 0.59 -4.11 7.87
C PRO A 56 1.11 -5.40 8.52
N VAL A 57 2.32 -5.31 9.07
CA VAL A 57 3.04 -6.46 9.62
C VAL A 57 3.28 -6.36 11.12
N SER A 58 3.32 -7.53 11.76
CA SER A 58 3.71 -7.71 13.16
C SER A 58 4.82 -8.75 13.27
N GLY A 59 5.71 -8.60 14.26
CA GLY A 59 6.84 -9.50 14.51
C GLY A 59 8.20 -8.79 14.61
N GLY A 60 8.25 -7.48 14.38
CA GLY A 60 9.46 -6.67 14.50
C GLY A 60 10.59 -7.08 13.54
N GLU A 61 11.76 -6.49 13.74
CA GLU A 61 12.94 -6.76 12.91
C GLU A 61 13.37 -8.24 12.99
N THR A 62 13.38 -8.82 14.19
CA THR A 62 13.72 -10.24 14.38
C THR A 62 12.75 -11.17 13.64
N GLY A 63 11.45 -10.84 13.64
CA GLY A 63 10.46 -11.57 12.86
C GLY A 63 10.68 -11.44 11.36
N ALA A 64 11.09 -10.26 10.88
CA ALA A 64 11.43 -10.04 9.48
C ALA A 64 12.65 -10.87 9.04
N ILE A 65 13.77 -10.79 9.78
CA ILE A 65 15.00 -11.52 9.48
C ILE A 65 14.74 -13.03 9.47
N ASN A 66 13.98 -13.53 10.44
CA ASN A 66 13.67 -14.96 10.56
C ASN A 66 12.49 -15.44 9.69
N ARG A 67 11.91 -14.57 8.84
CA ARG A 67 10.75 -14.88 7.98
C ARG A 67 9.52 -15.37 8.75
N LYS A 68 9.25 -14.76 9.90
CA LYS A 68 8.13 -15.07 10.81
C LYS A 68 7.18 -13.89 11.01
N LEU A 69 7.14 -12.94 10.08
CA LEU A 69 6.17 -11.85 10.15
C LEU A 69 4.74 -12.37 9.99
N SER A 70 3.84 -11.84 10.82
CA SER A 70 2.41 -11.96 10.59
C SER A 70 1.96 -10.80 9.71
N ILE A 71 1.19 -11.09 8.67
CA ILE A 71 0.72 -10.11 7.69
C ILE A 71 -0.81 -10.09 7.74
N MET A 72 -1.39 -8.92 8.02
CA MET A 72 -2.84 -8.73 8.05
C MET A 72 -3.25 -8.09 6.73
N VAL A 73 -4.00 -8.80 5.88
CA VAL A 73 -4.29 -8.35 4.50
C VAL A 73 -5.70 -7.77 4.39
N GLY A 74 -5.79 -6.50 3.99
CA GLY A 74 -7.03 -5.79 3.68
C GLY A 74 -7.05 -5.31 2.23
N GLY A 75 -8.13 -5.61 1.50
CA GLY A 75 -8.29 -5.17 0.12
C GLY A 75 -9.30 -6.02 -0.64
N GLU A 76 -9.71 -5.55 -1.81
CA GLU A 76 -10.61 -6.30 -2.70
C GLU A 76 -9.79 -7.07 -3.73
N PHE A 77 -9.92 -8.40 -3.69
CA PHE A 77 -9.38 -9.27 -4.73
C PHE A 77 -10.37 -9.31 -5.91
N LYS A 78 -10.25 -8.34 -6.83
CA LYS A 78 -10.86 -8.49 -8.15
C LYS A 78 -9.85 -9.19 -9.04
N LYS A 79 -10.24 -10.35 -9.59
CA LYS A 79 -9.38 -11.16 -10.49
C LYS A 79 -8.78 -10.22 -11.55
N LEU A 80 -7.46 -10.05 -11.52
CA LEU A 80 -6.68 -9.25 -12.49
C LEU A 80 -6.57 -9.96 -13.86
N LEU A 81 -7.51 -10.86 -14.17
CA LEU A 81 -7.57 -11.64 -15.41
C LEU A 81 -8.40 -10.89 -16.46
#